data_AF-A2YLS4-F1
#
_entry.id   AF-A2YLS4-F1
#
_cell.length_a   1.000
_cell.length_b   1.000
_cell.length_c   1.000
_cell.angle_alpha   90.00
_cell.angle_beta   90.00
_cell.angle_gamma   90.00
#
_symmetry.space_group_name_H-M   'P 1'
#
loop_
_entity.id
_entity.type
_entity.pdbx_description
1 polymer ?
#
loop_
_entity_poly.entity_id
_entity_poly.type
_entity_poly.pdbx_seq_one_letter_code
_entity_poly.pdbx_strand_id
1 'polypeptide(L)'
;MALPRRSSPRSSRPIIHRRTELAVEAQGRVVSKKPSGSGSPINKMSSFKKGDEVRVRTPVGRLGTTALRLVMWLGAVVVSDADDGHLEVIYNGNFPRDDPFRAVRVAVKDVKLPAPRPAPIPANIAAPRPTTAGKNLPRLKMFVLEKEQLRAKSEALLAS
;
A
#
# COMPACT_ATOMS: atom_id res chain seq x y z
N MET A 1 21.14 -0.49 -74.68
CA MET A 1 22.03 0.57 -74.13
C MET A 1 21.70 0.79 -72.66
N ALA A 2 22.70 1.20 -71.87
CA ALA A 2 22.78 1.17 -70.40
C ALA A 2 22.13 2.37 -69.65
N LEU A 3 22.04 2.25 -68.31
CA LEU A 3 21.36 3.09 -67.26
C LEU A 3 21.98 4.52 -67.05
N PRO A 4 21.36 5.45 -66.25
CA PRO A 4 21.56 5.47 -64.78
C PRO A 4 20.38 5.97 -63.89
N ARG A 5 20.60 5.79 -62.57
CA ARG A 5 19.76 6.02 -61.37
C ARG A 5 19.83 7.47 -60.85
N ARG A 6 18.79 7.95 -60.13
CA ARG A 6 18.77 8.93 -58.98
C ARG A 6 17.34 9.50 -58.85
N SER A 7 16.72 9.85 -57.72
CA SER A 7 17.03 9.87 -56.27
C SER A 7 15.73 10.28 -55.53
N SER A 8 15.41 9.68 -54.38
CA SER A 8 14.47 10.28 -53.40
C SER A 8 15.16 11.42 -52.63
N PRO A 9 14.42 12.43 -52.12
CA PRO A 9 13.97 12.34 -50.73
C PRO A 9 12.56 12.89 -50.46
N ARG A 10 11.83 12.15 -49.61
CA ARG A 10 10.54 12.54 -49.03
C ARG A 10 10.82 13.63 -47.97
N SER A 11 10.43 14.87 -48.25
CA SER A 11 10.67 16.03 -47.38
C SER A 11 9.56 16.19 -46.33
N SER A 12 10.03 16.40 -45.10
CA SER A 12 9.33 16.60 -43.84
C SER A 12 8.75 18.02 -43.70
N ARG A 13 7.58 18.17 -43.03
CA ARG A 13 7.32 19.12 -41.91
C ARG A 13 5.82 19.20 -41.50
N PRO A 14 5.50 19.69 -40.28
CA PRO A 14 4.41 19.23 -39.43
C PRO A 14 3.19 20.17 -39.40
N ILE A 15 2.03 19.65 -38.99
CA ILE A 15 0.81 20.44 -38.74
C ILE A 15 0.69 20.68 -37.23
N ILE A 16 0.81 21.95 -36.84
CA ILE A 16 0.67 22.46 -35.46
C ILE A 16 -0.73 23.07 -35.28
N HIS A 17 -1.41 22.60 -34.21
CA HIS A 17 -2.44 23.21 -33.36
C HIS A 17 -3.53 24.17 -33.90
N ARG A 18 -4.79 23.83 -33.63
CA ARG A 18 -5.84 24.82 -33.27
C ARG A 18 -6.77 24.28 -32.18
N ARG A 19 -6.88 25.04 -31.08
CA ARG A 19 -7.78 24.84 -29.93
C ARG A 19 -9.25 25.01 -30.34
N THR A 20 -10.15 24.22 -29.76
CA THR A 20 -11.54 24.62 -29.52
C THR A 20 -11.90 24.32 -28.07
N GLU A 21 -12.16 25.40 -27.36
CA GLU A 21 -12.74 25.52 -26.04
C GLU A 21 -14.21 25.07 -26.08
N LEU A 22 -14.64 24.21 -25.14
CA LEU A 22 -16.04 23.99 -24.85
C LEU A 22 -16.23 24.07 -23.33
N ALA A 23 -16.69 25.24 -22.89
CA ALA A 23 -17.28 25.46 -21.60
C ALA A 23 -18.63 24.73 -21.53
N VAL A 24 -18.83 23.92 -20.50
CA VAL A 24 -20.15 23.50 -20.04
C VAL A 24 -20.25 23.85 -18.56
N GLU A 25 -20.94 24.95 -18.30
CA GLU A 25 -21.50 25.29 -17.00
C GLU A 25 -22.57 24.23 -16.67
N ALA A 26 -22.43 23.57 -15.52
CA ALA A 26 -23.51 22.79 -14.93
C ALA A 26 -23.61 23.18 -13.44
N GLN A 27 -24.60 23.99 -13.13
CA GLN A 27 -24.96 24.34 -11.77
C GLN A 27 -25.63 23.18 -11.03
N GLY A 28 -25.19 22.95 -9.80
CA GLY A 28 -26.06 22.76 -8.65
C GLY A 28 -26.96 21.52 -8.57
N ARG A 29 -26.52 20.49 -7.84
CA ARG A 29 -27.40 19.79 -6.89
C ARG A 29 -26.61 19.31 -5.68
N VAL A 30 -26.73 20.06 -4.58
CA VAL A 30 -26.25 19.71 -3.25
C VAL A 30 -27.11 18.55 -2.73
N VAL A 31 -26.51 17.37 -2.58
CA VAL A 31 -27.02 16.32 -1.69
C VAL A 31 -25.96 16.06 -0.64
N SER A 32 -26.22 16.60 0.54
CA SER A 32 -25.42 16.46 1.75
C SER A 32 -25.43 15.01 2.23
N LYS A 33 -24.49 14.18 1.76
CA LYS A 33 -24.13 12.95 2.48
C LYS A 33 -22.95 13.26 3.38
N LYS A 34 -23.22 13.33 4.69
CA LYS A 34 -22.24 13.44 5.77
C LYS A 34 -21.06 12.48 5.51
N PRO A 35 -19.80 12.94 5.50
CA PRO A 35 -18.68 12.03 5.64
C PRO A 35 -18.64 11.58 7.10
N SER A 36 -19.21 10.40 7.38
CA SER A 36 -18.86 9.65 8.57
C SER A 36 -17.39 9.24 8.42
N GLY A 37 -16.60 9.54 9.45
CA GLY A 37 -15.17 9.73 9.35
C GLY A 37 -14.36 8.53 8.89
N SER A 38 -13.23 8.83 8.26
CA SER A 38 -11.94 8.17 8.49
C SER A 38 -10.86 8.92 7.70
N GLY A 39 -9.92 9.51 8.43
CA GLY A 39 -8.66 10.00 7.88
C GLY A 39 -8.74 11.30 7.10
N SER A 40 -8.75 12.44 7.80
CA SER A 40 -8.22 13.67 7.24
C SER A 40 -6.80 13.37 6.74
N PRO A 41 -6.48 13.50 5.43
CA PRO A 41 -5.09 13.48 5.02
C PRO A 41 -4.51 14.74 5.66
N ILE A 42 -3.70 14.52 6.68
CA ILE A 42 -2.85 15.53 7.27
C ILE A 42 -1.94 15.96 6.12
N ASN A 43 -2.41 16.95 5.33
CA ASN A 43 -1.64 17.73 4.37
C ASN A 43 -0.71 18.61 5.20
N LYS A 44 0.17 17.97 5.98
CA LYS A 44 1.45 18.57 6.28
C LYS A 44 2.15 18.57 4.93
N MET A 45 2.43 19.76 4.43
CA MET A 45 3.28 19.99 3.27
C MET A 45 4.70 19.50 3.62
N SER A 46 4.87 18.19 3.84
CA SER A 46 6.15 17.56 4.10
C SER A 46 6.86 17.54 2.77
N SER A 47 7.70 18.54 2.54
CA SER A 47 8.62 18.53 1.41
C SER A 47 9.50 17.31 1.56
N PHE A 48 9.35 16.33 0.67
CA PHE A 48 10.24 15.19 0.61
C PHE A 48 11.65 15.68 0.27
N LYS A 49 12.65 15.14 0.94
CA LYS A 49 14.06 15.45 0.71
C LYS A 49 14.74 14.28 0.02
N LYS A 50 15.81 14.59 -0.72
CA LYS A 50 16.69 13.56 -1.27
C LYS A 50 17.20 12.65 -0.16
N GLY A 51 17.07 11.35 -0.36
CA GLY A 51 17.41 10.31 0.62
C GLY A 51 16.26 9.86 1.51
N ASP A 52 15.10 10.54 1.48
CA ASP A 52 13.96 10.12 2.29
C ASP A 52 13.44 8.74 1.87
N GLU A 53 13.24 7.86 2.86
CA GLU A 53 12.46 6.64 2.67
C GLU A 53 10.98 7.02 2.56
N VAL A 54 10.34 6.59 1.47
CA VAL A 54 8.94 6.88 1.16
C VAL A 54 8.20 5.61 0.77
N ARG A 55 6.87 5.68 0.75
CA ARG A 55 6.02 4.65 0.15
C ARG A 55 5.30 5.19 -1.07
N VAL A 56 5.33 4.43 -2.16
CA VAL A 56 4.81 4.83 -3.46
C VAL A 56 3.67 3.92 -3.91
N ARG A 57 2.55 4.53 -4.32
CA ARG A 57 1.37 3.85 -4.85
C ARG A 57 1.65 3.33 -6.27
N THR A 58 1.85 2.03 -6.38
CA THR A 58 2.37 1.38 -7.58
C THR A 58 1.39 0.33 -8.10
N PRO A 59 0.90 0.43 -9.34
CA PRO A 59 0.16 -0.65 -9.99
C PRO A 59 1.10 -1.83 -10.28
N VAL A 60 0.79 -3.01 -9.75
CA VAL A 60 1.65 -4.20 -9.86
C VAL A 60 1.10 -5.29 -10.79
N GLY A 61 -0.15 -5.15 -11.23
CA GLY A 61 -0.79 -6.11 -12.13
C GLY A 61 -2.26 -5.80 -12.39
N ARG A 62 -2.91 -6.66 -13.17
CA ARG A 62 -4.36 -6.64 -13.41
C ARG A 62 -5.02 -7.77 -12.63
N LEU A 63 -6.25 -7.55 -12.19
CA LEU A 63 -7.03 -8.59 -11.51
C LEU A 63 -7.83 -9.40 -12.54
N GLY A 64 -7.26 -10.50 -13.01
CA GLY A 64 -7.86 -11.39 -14.02
C GLY A 64 -8.09 -10.69 -15.36
N THR A 65 -9.25 -10.94 -15.97
CA THR A 65 -9.69 -10.29 -17.23
C THR A 65 -10.33 -8.91 -16.99
N THR A 66 -10.42 -8.47 -15.73
CA THR A 66 -11.07 -7.21 -15.37
C THR A 66 -10.20 -6.01 -15.73
N ALA A 67 -10.83 -4.85 -15.95
CA ALA A 67 -10.14 -3.56 -16.05
C ALA A 67 -9.50 -3.10 -14.72
N LEU A 68 -9.79 -3.79 -13.62
CA LEU A 68 -9.24 -3.49 -12.29
C LEU A 68 -7.75 -3.80 -12.22
N ARG A 69 -7.01 -2.91 -11.55
CA ARG A 69 -5.56 -3.04 -11.32
C ARG A 69 -5.28 -3.30 -9.85
N LEU A 70 -4.37 -4.22 -9.58
CA LEU A 70 -3.81 -4.39 -8.24
C LEU A 70 -2.82 -3.25 -8.00
N VAL A 71 -3.02 -2.52 -6.90
CA VAL A 71 -2.18 -1.39 -6.51
C VAL A 71 -1.61 -1.64 -5.12
N MET A 72 -0.30 -1.56 -4.99
CA MET A 72 0.43 -1.74 -3.73
C MET A 72 1.18 -0.46 -3.36
N TRP A 73 1.50 -0.30 -2.09
CA TRP A 73 2.37 0.77 -1.61
C TRP A 73 3.78 0.21 -1.38
N LEU A 74 4.69 0.44 -2.31
CA LEU A 74 6.05 -0.11 -2.26
C LEU A 74 7.00 0.88 -1.59
N GLY A 75 8.03 0.39 -0.90
CA GLY A 75 9.08 1.24 -0.35
C GLY A 75 9.97 1.79 -1.46
N ALA A 76 10.43 3.03 -1.31
CA ALA A 76 11.35 3.66 -2.25
C ALA A 76 12.19 4.73 -1.51
N VAL A 77 13.27 5.17 -2.13
CA VAL A 77 14.12 6.28 -1.68
C VAL A 77 14.05 7.41 -2.70
N VAL A 78 13.90 8.64 -2.22
CA VAL A 78 13.87 9.84 -3.08
C VAL A 78 15.28 10.17 -3.57
N VAL A 79 15.44 10.31 -4.90
CA VAL A 79 16.71 10.65 -5.55
C VAL A 79 16.80 12.15 -5.84
N SER A 80 15.70 12.73 -6.30
CA SER A 80 15.59 14.15 -6.61
C SER A 80 14.13 14.60 -6.45
N ASP A 81 13.96 15.85 -6.04
CA ASP A 81 12.71 16.57 -6.18
C ASP A 81 12.68 17.24 -7.54
N ALA A 82 11.61 17.01 -8.30
CA ALA A 82 11.35 17.77 -9.50
C ALA A 82 10.32 18.86 -9.17
N ASP A 83 10.61 20.10 -9.56
CA ASP A 83 9.78 21.28 -9.26
C ASP A 83 8.37 21.23 -9.90
N ASP A 84 8.06 20.20 -10.68
CA ASP A 84 6.81 20.02 -11.41
C ASP A 84 5.78 19.15 -10.67
N GLY A 85 5.96 18.94 -9.36
CA GLY A 85 5.06 18.13 -8.53
C GLY A 85 5.28 16.62 -8.66
N HIS A 86 6.46 16.22 -9.15
CA HIS A 86 6.92 14.84 -9.19
C HIS A 86 8.20 14.66 -8.36
N LEU A 87 8.45 13.44 -7.93
CA LEU A 87 9.70 13.01 -7.31
C LEU A 87 10.31 11.94 -8.19
N GLU A 88 11.63 11.94 -8.32
CA GLU A 88 12.34 10.78 -8.82
C GLU A 88 12.68 9.89 -7.63
N VAL A 89 12.29 8.62 -7.71
CA VAL A 89 12.47 7.65 -6.64
C VAL A 89 13.07 6.36 -7.19
N ILE A 90 13.92 5.70 -6.40
CA ILE A 90 14.37 4.34 -6.68
C ILE A 90 13.65 3.42 -5.69
N TYR A 91 13.01 2.36 -6.20
CA TYR A 91 12.26 1.45 -5.34
C TYR A 91 13.17 0.52 -4.56
N ASN A 92 12.75 0.20 -3.34
CA ASN A 92 13.37 -0.82 -2.53
C ASN A 92 12.84 -2.18 -2.98
N GLY A 93 13.52 -2.82 -3.93
CA GLY A 93 13.17 -4.15 -4.44
C GLY A 93 13.30 -4.25 -5.95
N ASN A 94 12.56 -5.19 -6.56
CA ASN A 94 12.67 -5.51 -7.98
C ASN A 94 11.64 -4.76 -8.85
N PHE A 95 11.54 -3.45 -8.67
CA PHE A 95 10.65 -2.60 -9.44
C PHE A 95 11.39 -1.35 -9.95
N PRO A 96 11.21 -0.93 -11.21
CA PRO A 96 10.52 -1.64 -12.28
C PRO A 96 11.23 -2.95 -12.65
N ARG A 97 10.51 -3.88 -13.29
CA ARG A 97 11.01 -5.25 -13.53
C ARG A 97 12.23 -5.30 -14.44
N ASP A 98 12.36 -4.32 -15.32
CA ASP A 98 13.40 -4.28 -16.35
C ASP A 98 14.74 -3.78 -15.78
N ASP A 99 14.69 -2.81 -14.86
CA ASP A 99 15.86 -2.20 -14.23
C ASP A 99 15.51 -1.74 -12.80
N PRO A 100 15.86 -2.51 -11.75
CA PRO A 100 15.52 -2.22 -10.36
C PRO A 100 16.16 -0.94 -9.79
N PHE A 101 17.28 -0.48 -10.36
CA PHE A 101 18.00 0.70 -9.86
C PHE A 101 17.62 1.99 -10.59
N ARG A 102 16.70 1.89 -11.54
CA ARG A 102 16.23 3.03 -12.32
C ARG A 102 15.45 4.01 -11.44
N ALA A 103 15.77 5.29 -11.57
CA ALA A 103 14.96 6.36 -11.03
C ALA A 103 13.63 6.47 -11.80
N VAL A 104 12.52 6.41 -11.06
CA VAL A 104 11.16 6.50 -11.59
C VAL A 104 10.53 7.81 -11.14
N ARG A 105 9.93 8.53 -12.09
CA ARG A 105 9.22 9.77 -11.83
C ARG A 105 7.80 9.47 -11.34
N VAL A 106 7.45 9.99 -10.16
CA VAL A 106 6.21 9.66 -9.44
C VAL A 106 5.55 10.94 -8.96
N ALA A 107 4.23 11.06 -9.13
CA ALA A 107 3.50 12.23 -8.66
C ALA A 107 3.48 12.27 -7.12
N VAL A 108 3.69 13.45 -6.52
CA VAL A 108 3.74 13.63 -5.06
C VAL A 108 2.49 13.09 -4.36
N LYS A 109 1.31 13.19 -4.99
CA LYS A 109 0.03 12.64 -4.49
C LYS A 109 0.01 11.13 -4.30
N ASP A 110 0.85 10.41 -5.05
CA ASP A 110 0.98 8.95 -5.01
C ASP A 110 2.11 8.51 -4.07
N VAL A 111 2.68 9.44 -3.31
CA VAL A 111 3.74 9.22 -2.34
C VAL A 111 3.22 9.52 -0.93
N LYS A 112 3.62 8.70 0.05
CA LYS A 112 3.34 8.94 1.46
C LYS A 112 4.56 8.61 2.31
N LEU A 113 4.68 9.26 3.46
CA LEU A 113 5.69 8.91 4.44
C LEU A 113 5.47 7.49 4.96
N PRO A 114 6.55 6.74 5.25
CA PRO A 114 6.45 5.45 5.90
C PRO A 114 5.78 5.64 7.27
N ALA A 115 4.99 4.66 7.67
CA ALA A 115 4.45 4.66 9.02
C ALA A 115 5.63 4.63 10.01
N PRO A 116 5.59 5.40 11.11
CA PRO A 116 6.61 5.35 12.14
C PRO A 116 6.83 3.90 12.55
N ARG A 117 8.07 3.42 12.43
CA ARG A 117 8.43 2.10 12.95
C ARG A 117 8.18 2.12 14.46
N PRO A 118 7.50 1.12 15.05
CA PRO A 118 7.47 0.96 16.49
C PRO A 118 8.91 0.97 16.98
N ALA A 119 9.21 1.79 17.99
CA ALA A 119 10.53 1.79 18.60
C ALA A 119 10.88 0.34 19.00
N PRO A 120 12.14 -0.10 18.80
CA PRO A 120 12.56 -1.39 19.31
C PRO A 120 12.28 -1.39 20.81
N ILE A 121 11.34 -2.25 21.23
CA ILE A 121 11.13 -2.51 22.65
C ILE A 121 12.47 -3.05 23.13
N PRO A 122 13.14 -2.41 24.11
CA PRO A 122 14.40 -2.93 24.61
C PRO A 122 14.17 -4.37 25.07
N ALA A 123 14.77 -5.33 24.35
CA ALA A 123 14.77 -6.73 24.70
C ALA A 123 15.75 -6.97 25.86
N ASN A 124 15.56 -6.24 26.97
CA ASN A 124 16.24 -6.49 28.22
C ASN A 124 15.46 -5.89 29.39
N ILE A 125 14.28 -6.43 29.63
CA ILE A 125 13.88 -6.72 30.99
C ILE A 125 13.62 -8.22 30.93
N ALA A 126 14.48 -9.01 31.57
CA ALA A 126 14.16 -10.39 31.87
C ALA A 126 12.71 -10.41 32.35
N ALA A 127 11.81 -11.03 31.58
CA ALA A 127 10.44 -11.22 32.00
C ALA A 127 10.53 -11.77 33.43
N PRO A 128 9.82 -11.19 34.42
CA PRO A 128 9.80 -11.74 35.76
C PRO A 128 9.49 -13.22 35.62
N ARG A 129 10.47 -14.08 35.90
CA ARG A 129 10.27 -15.52 35.95
C ARG A 129 9.05 -15.70 36.86
N PRO A 130 7.96 -16.35 36.41
CA PRO A 130 6.79 -16.52 37.26
C PRO A 130 7.18 -17.44 38.42
N THR A 131 7.69 -16.86 39.51
CA THR A 131 7.90 -17.50 40.80
C THR A 131 6.75 -17.12 41.70
N THR A 132 5.54 -17.49 41.28
CA THR A 132 4.41 -17.53 42.19
C THR A 132 3.52 -18.65 41.68
N ALA A 133 3.53 -19.76 42.42
CA ALA A 133 2.54 -20.82 42.29
C ALA A 133 1.17 -20.19 42.57
N GLY A 134 0.54 -19.71 41.51
CA GLY A 134 -0.81 -19.15 41.53
C GLY A 134 -1.77 -20.25 41.92
N LYS A 135 -2.38 -20.08 43.09
CA LYS A 135 -3.38 -20.96 43.69
C LYS A 135 -4.63 -21.01 42.81
N ASN A 136 -4.60 -21.81 41.73
CA ASN A 136 -5.76 -22.09 40.86
C ASN A 136 -6.55 -23.34 41.33
N LEU A 137 -6.43 -23.71 42.60
CA LEU A 137 -7.18 -24.81 43.21
C LEU A 137 -8.70 -24.74 42.94
N PRO A 138 -9.36 -23.56 42.95
CA PRO A 138 -10.79 -23.49 42.65
C PRO A 138 -11.13 -23.90 41.22
N ARG A 139 -10.30 -23.51 40.23
CA ARG A 139 -10.50 -23.87 38.83
C ARG A 139 -10.27 -25.35 38.60
N LEU A 140 -9.23 -25.93 39.19
CA LEU A 140 -8.96 -27.36 39.07
C LEU A 140 -10.08 -28.20 39.68
N LYS A 141 -10.63 -27.78 40.84
CA LYS A 141 -11.78 -28.45 41.47
C LYS A 141 -13.03 -28.45 40.57
N MET A 142 -13.29 -27.35 39.87
CA MET A 142 -14.40 -27.28 38.90
C MET A 142 -14.22 -28.25 37.73
N PHE A 143 -13.01 -28.32 37.15
CA PHE A 143 -12.72 -29.25 36.05
C PHE A 143 -12.84 -30.73 36.49
N VAL A 144 -12.43 -31.06 37.71
CA VAL A 144 -12.57 -32.43 38.24
C VAL A 144 -14.04 -32.78 38.48
N LEU A 145 -14.82 -31.87 39.08
CA LEU A 145 -16.25 -32.08 39.32
C LEU A 145 -17.04 -32.22 38.01
N GLU A 146 -16.71 -31.40 37.00
CA GLU A 146 -17.31 -31.47 35.67
C GLU A 146 -17.00 -32.81 34.98
N LYS A 147 -15.75 -33.29 35.08
CA LYS A 147 -15.38 -34.60 34.54
C LYS A 147 -16.10 -35.76 35.22
N GLU A 148 -16.23 -35.73 36.55
CA GLU A 148 -16.96 -36.76 37.29
C GLU A 148 -18.45 -36.77 36.94
N GLN A 149 -19.08 -35.60 36.76
CA GLN A 149 -20.48 -35.52 36.31
C GLN A 149 -20.68 -36.07 34.91
N LEU A 150 -19.75 -35.80 33.99
CA LEU A 150 -19.81 -36.35 32.63
C LEU A 150 -19.63 -37.87 32.62
N ARG A 151 -18.75 -38.38 33.50
CA ARG A 151 -18.55 -39.83 33.68
C ARG A 151 -19.80 -40.51 34.23
N ALA A 152 -20.38 -39.97 35.30
CA ALA A 152 -21.61 -40.50 35.91
C ALA A 152 -22.79 -40.48 34.93
N LYS A 153 -22.92 -39.43 34.11
CA LYS A 153 -23.94 -39.36 33.04
C LYS A 153 -23.72 -40.41 31.96
N SER A 154 -22.47 -40.71 31.59
CA SER A 154 -22.17 -41.75 30.61
C SER A 154 -22.45 -43.17 31.13
N GLU A 155 -22.21 -43.44 32.41
CA GLU A 155 -22.51 -44.74 33.02
C GLU A 155 -24.01 -44.97 33.21
N ALA A 156 -24.77 -43.92 33.58
CA ALA A 156 -26.22 -43.99 33.70
C ALA A 156 -26.93 -44.28 32.35
N LEU A 157 -26.34 -43.83 31.23
CA LEU A 157 -26.86 -44.10 29.89
C LEU A 157 -26.49 -45.48 29.35
N LEU A 158 -25.47 -46.14 29.94
CA LEU A 158 -25.06 -47.51 29.58
C LEU A 158 -25.71 -48.58 30.47
N ALA A 159 -26.33 -48.19 31.59
CA ALA A 159 -27.03 -49.08 32.51
C ALA A 159 -28.57 -49.11 32.29
N SER A 160 -29.07 -48.49 31.22
CA SER A 160 -30.49 -48.51 30.82
C SER A 160 -30.77 -49.44 29.65
#